data_AF-A0A0V0H3S1-F1
#
_entry.id   AF-A0A0V0H3S1-F1
#
_cell.length_a   1.000
_cell.length_b   1.000
_cell.length_c   1.000
_cell.angle_alpha   90.00
_cell.angle_beta   90.00
_cell.angle_gamma   90.00
#
_symmetry.space_group_name_H-M   'P 1'
#
loop_
_entity.id
_entity.type
_entity.pdbx_description
1 polymer ?
#
loop_
_entity_poly.entity_id
_entity_poly.type
_entity_poly.pdbx_seq_one_letter_code
_entity_poly.pdbx_strand_id
1 'polypeptide(L)'
;MNILKPKPNPQQILRDWQRRLRQECRNIERQIRDIQREEKNVQKAIKEAAKRNDMGSAKALAKEIVRSKKTVNRLYENKAQLNSISMHLGESVAIARTVGHLSKSAEVMKLVNNLMKAPEVAMTMQEFSKEMTKAGVMEEMVNDAW
;
A
#
# COMPACT_ATOMS: atom_id res chain seq x y z
N MET A 1 -33.73 7.31 23.31
CA MET A 1 -32.69 6.59 24.09
C MET A 1 -31.41 6.62 23.26
N ASN A 2 -30.52 7.58 23.50
CA ASN A 2 -29.25 7.67 22.76
C ASN A 2 -28.31 6.58 23.27
N ILE A 3 -28.28 5.45 22.55
CA ILE A 3 -27.29 4.40 22.74
C ILE A 3 -25.96 4.94 22.21
N LEU A 4 -25.22 5.64 23.09
CA LEU A 4 -23.81 5.95 22.90
C LEU A 4 -23.07 4.63 22.72
N LYS A 5 -22.78 4.25 21.47
CA LYS A 5 -21.80 3.19 21.20
C LYS A 5 -20.51 3.59 21.94
N PRO A 6 -19.98 2.75 22.86
CA PRO A 6 -18.74 3.08 23.55
C PRO A 6 -17.66 3.35 22.50
N LYS A 7 -16.84 4.39 22.72
CA LYS A 7 -15.71 4.70 21.83
C LYS A 7 -14.95 3.40 21.57
N PRO A 8 -14.74 3.00 20.31
CA PRO A 8 -14.10 1.72 20.01
C PRO A 8 -12.75 1.65 20.70
N ASN A 9 -12.48 0.51 21.35
CA ASN A 9 -11.25 0.30 22.10
C ASN A 9 -10.06 0.54 21.14
N PRO A 10 -9.06 1.36 21.51
CA PRO A 10 -7.85 1.61 20.70
C PRO A 10 -7.22 0.33 20.13
N GLN A 11 -7.26 -0.76 20.90
CA GLN A 11 -6.72 -2.06 20.50
C GLN A 11 -7.55 -2.72 19.37
N GLN A 12 -8.86 -2.52 19.34
CA GLN A 12 -9.73 -3.03 18.28
C GLN A 12 -9.49 -2.25 16.99
N ILE A 13 -9.43 -0.92 17.06
CA ILE A 13 -9.13 -0.05 15.92
C ILE A 13 -7.81 -0.44 15.26
N LEU A 14 -6.74 -0.57 16.06
CA LEU A 14 -5.42 -0.97 15.56
C LEU A 14 -5.42 -2.35 14.90
N ARG A 15 -6.15 -3.32 15.47
CA ARG A 15 -6.29 -4.67 14.88
C ARG A 15 -7.03 -4.64 13.55
N ASP A 16 -8.08 -3.84 13.44
CA ASP A 16 -8.86 -3.70 12.21
C ASP A 16 -8.04 -3.03 11.10
N TRP A 17 -7.26 -2.01 11.44
CA TRP A 17 -6.26 -1.42 10.55
C TRP A 17 -5.22 -2.44 10.08
N GLN A 18 -4.62 -3.22 10.99
CA GLN A 18 -3.69 -4.27 10.61
C GLN A 18 -4.32 -5.36 9.72
N ARG A 19 -5.62 -5.64 9.88
CA ARG A 19 -6.35 -6.56 8.99
C ARG A 19 -6.52 -5.98 7.60
N ARG A 20 -6.93 -4.70 7.50
CA ARG A 20 -7.08 -3.97 6.23
C ARG A 20 -5.73 -3.84 5.50
N LEU A 21 -4.65 -3.46 6.18
CA LEU A 21 -3.30 -3.40 5.59
C LEU A 21 -2.85 -4.75 5.02
N ARG A 22 -3.08 -5.85 5.75
CA ARG A 22 -2.79 -7.20 5.25
C ARG A 22 -3.62 -7.58 4.03
N GLN A 23 -4.85 -7.10 3.94
CA GLN A 23 -5.67 -7.30 2.74
C GLN A 23 -5.08 -6.55 1.55
N GLU A 24 -4.63 -5.30 1.73
CA GLU A 24 -3.97 -4.55 0.64
C GLU A 24 -2.66 -5.20 0.19
N CYS A 25 -1.84 -5.72 1.12
CA CYS A 25 -0.66 -6.50 0.75
C CYS A 25 -1.01 -7.70 -0.14
N ARG A 26 -2.10 -8.42 0.15
CA ARG A 26 -2.56 -9.55 -0.69
C ARG A 26 -3.08 -9.09 -2.05
N ASN A 27 -3.71 -7.92 -2.13
CA ASN A 27 -4.17 -7.35 -3.39
C ASN A 27 -2.97 -7.02 -4.28
N ILE A 28 -1.94 -6.38 -3.73
CA ILE A 28 -0.67 -6.09 -4.42
C ILE A 28 0.01 -7.38 -4.89
N GLU A 29 0.11 -8.41 -4.05
CA GLU A 29 0.68 -9.70 -4.46
C GLU A 29 -0.07 -10.37 -5.61
N ARG A 30 -1.39 -10.16 -5.69
CA ARG A 30 -2.20 -10.65 -6.82
C ARG A 30 -1.87 -9.88 -8.09
N GLN A 31 -1.84 -8.54 -8.02
CA GLN A 31 -1.45 -7.69 -9.14
C GLN A 31 -0.04 -8.02 -9.67
N ILE A 32 0.93 -8.22 -8.79
CA ILE A 32 2.29 -8.62 -9.17
C ILE A 32 2.26 -9.95 -9.95
N ARG A 33 1.53 -10.96 -9.45
CA ARG A 33 1.42 -12.26 -10.12
C ARG A 33 0.75 -12.15 -11.49
N ASP A 34 -0.26 -11.30 -11.62
CA ASP A 34 -0.97 -11.10 -12.88
C ASP A 34 -0.06 -10.40 -13.91
N ILE A 35 0.68 -9.36 -13.51
CA ILE A 35 1.66 -8.69 -14.38
C ILE A 35 2.76 -9.67 -14.80
N GLN A 36 3.33 -10.43 -13.87
CA GLN A 36 4.39 -11.40 -14.18
C GLN A 36 3.91 -12.54 -15.09
N ARG A 37 2.64 -12.93 -15.00
CA ARG A 37 2.03 -13.90 -15.92
C ARG A 37 1.95 -13.31 -17.32
N GLU A 38 1.51 -12.07 -17.44
CA GLU A 38 1.41 -11.40 -18.73
C GLU A 38 2.79 -11.14 -19.35
N GLU A 39 3.80 -10.80 -18.53
CA GLU A 39 5.19 -10.70 -19.00
C GLU A 39 5.67 -11.99 -19.69
N LYS A 40 5.25 -13.18 -19.22
CA LYS A 40 5.59 -14.45 -19.88
C LYS A 40 4.94 -14.59 -21.26
N ASN A 41 3.72 -14.08 -21.43
CA ASN A 41 3.03 -14.07 -22.72
C ASN A 41 3.73 -13.10 -23.69
N VAL A 42 4.04 -11.89 -23.23
CA VAL A 42 4.78 -10.89 -24.00
C VAL A 42 6.16 -11.42 -24.40
N GLN A 43 6.86 -12.14 -23.52
CA GLN A 43 8.14 -12.78 -23.87
C GLN A 43 8.02 -13.80 -25.00
N LYS A 44 6.94 -14.56 -25.08
CA LYS A 44 6.67 -15.46 -26.21
C LYS A 44 6.40 -14.67 -27.48
N ALA A 45 5.57 -13.62 -27.40
CA ALA A 45 5.26 -12.75 -28.53
C ALA A 45 6.52 -12.06 -29.10
N ILE A 46 7.47 -11.65 -28.24
CA ILE A 46 8.77 -11.12 -28.69
C ILE A 46 9.53 -12.15 -29.52
N LYS A 47 9.61 -13.41 -29.04
CA LYS A 47 10.32 -14.48 -29.75
C LYS A 47 9.66 -14.78 -31.10
N GLU A 48 8.34 -14.77 -31.16
CA GLU A 48 7.57 -15.00 -32.39
C GLU A 48 7.75 -13.85 -33.39
N ALA A 49 7.69 -12.60 -32.95
CA ALA A 49 7.94 -11.43 -33.79
C ALA A 49 9.37 -11.46 -34.36
N ALA A 50 10.36 -11.78 -33.53
CA ALA A 50 11.76 -11.93 -33.97
C ALA A 50 11.93 -13.06 -35.00
N LYS A 51 11.27 -14.21 -34.82
CA LYS A 51 11.29 -15.32 -35.80
C LYS A 51 10.70 -14.93 -37.16
N ARG A 52 9.71 -14.03 -37.18
CA ARG A 52 9.12 -13.48 -38.41
C ARG A 52 9.92 -12.30 -38.98
N ASN A 53 11.10 -12.01 -38.43
CA ASN A 53 11.93 -10.85 -38.77
C ASN A 53 11.24 -9.48 -38.56
N ASP A 54 10.18 -9.44 -37.75
CA ASP A 54 9.49 -8.21 -37.36
C ASP A 54 10.15 -7.60 -36.12
N MET A 55 11.30 -6.97 -36.36
CA MET A 55 12.10 -6.34 -35.29
C MET A 55 11.44 -5.09 -34.71
N GLY A 56 10.52 -4.45 -35.44
CA GLY A 56 9.75 -3.30 -34.97
C GLY A 56 8.84 -3.68 -33.81
N SER A 57 8.01 -4.71 -34.02
CA SER A 57 7.14 -5.26 -32.98
C SER A 57 7.93 -5.86 -31.81
N ALA A 58 8.99 -6.62 -32.10
CA ALA A 58 9.85 -7.20 -31.06
C ALA A 58 10.43 -6.12 -30.12
N LYS A 59 10.88 -4.98 -30.68
CA LYS A 59 11.42 -3.86 -29.89
C LYS A 59 10.34 -3.14 -29.09
N ALA A 60 9.13 -2.99 -29.64
CA ALA A 60 8.00 -2.38 -28.92
C ALA A 60 7.60 -3.22 -27.70
N LEU A 61 7.41 -4.53 -27.88
CA LEU A 61 7.09 -5.48 -26.82
C LEU A 61 8.21 -5.58 -25.77
N ALA A 62 9.48 -5.49 -26.18
CA ALA A 62 10.60 -5.47 -25.23
C ALA A 62 10.57 -4.23 -24.32
N LYS A 63 10.18 -3.06 -24.83
CA LYS A 63 9.99 -1.85 -24.01
C LYS A 63 8.85 -2.02 -23.01
N GLU A 64 7.78 -2.73 -23.39
CA GLU A 64 6.68 -3.06 -22.51
C GLU A 64 7.14 -3.90 -21.32
N ILE A 65 7.96 -4.94 -21.54
CA ILE A 65 8.59 -5.71 -20.46
C ILE A 65 9.36 -4.82 -19.48
N VAL A 66 10.15 -3.85 -19.98
CA VAL A 66 10.90 -2.94 -19.11
C VAL A 66 9.94 -2.07 -18.26
N ARG A 67 8.83 -1.62 -18.82
CA ARG A 67 7.81 -0.86 -18.09
C ARG A 67 7.12 -1.73 -17.03
N SER A 68 6.71 -2.95 -17.38
CA SER A 68 6.09 -3.90 -16.46
C SER A 68 6.99 -4.22 -15.27
N LYS A 69 8.29 -4.43 -15.49
CA LYS A 69 9.27 -4.61 -14.41
C LYS A 69 9.36 -3.42 -13.46
N LYS A 70 9.32 -2.19 -13.99
CA LYS A 70 9.29 -0.97 -13.15
C LYS A 70 8.01 -0.91 -12.29
N THR A 71 6.86 -1.26 -12.88
CA THR A 71 5.60 -1.34 -12.14
C THR A 71 5.66 -2.39 -11.04
N VAL A 72 6.18 -3.59 -11.32
CA VAL A 72 6.36 -4.66 -10.32
C VAL A 72 7.27 -4.20 -9.17
N ASN A 73 8.38 -3.52 -9.46
CA ASN A 73 9.26 -2.99 -8.42
C ASN A 73 8.54 -1.98 -7.51
N ARG A 74 7.79 -1.03 -8.09
CA ARG A 74 6.99 -0.08 -7.31
C ARG A 74 5.95 -0.79 -6.43
N LEU A 75 5.32 -1.84 -6.94
CA LEU A 75 4.36 -2.65 -6.17
C LEU A 75 5.03 -3.34 -4.97
N TYR A 76 6.26 -3.85 -5.13
CA TYR A 76 7.03 -4.40 -4.01
C TYR A 76 7.39 -3.34 -2.97
N GLU A 77 7.80 -2.15 -3.41
CA GLU A 77 8.07 -1.01 -2.53
C GLU A 77 6.83 -0.61 -1.73
N ASN A 78 5.68 -0.49 -2.40
CA ASN A 78 4.40 -0.18 -1.74
C ASN A 78 4.04 -1.25 -0.68
N LYS A 79 4.21 -2.53 -1.01
CA LYS A 79 3.99 -3.63 -0.07
C LYS A 79 4.92 -3.53 1.15
N ALA A 80 6.19 -3.19 0.93
CA ALA A 80 7.13 -3.00 2.03
C ALA A 80 6.69 -1.87 2.96
N GLN A 81 6.26 -0.73 2.41
CA GLN A 81 5.74 0.40 3.19
C GLN A 81 4.47 0.04 3.98
N LEU A 82 3.53 -0.70 3.38
CA LEU A 82 2.34 -1.21 4.09
C LEU A 82 2.71 -2.11 5.27
N ASN A 83 3.70 -2.99 5.09
CA ASN A 83 4.20 -3.84 6.17
C ASN A 83 4.85 -3.02 7.29
N SER A 84 5.62 -1.98 6.95
CA SER A 84 6.20 -1.06 7.94
C SER A 84 5.12 -0.34 8.74
N ILE A 85 4.05 0.14 8.10
CA ILE A 85 2.89 0.71 8.82
C ILE A 85 2.30 -0.34 9.77
N SER A 86 2.04 -1.56 9.27
CA SER A 86 1.46 -2.63 10.08
C SER A 86 2.31 -2.98 11.31
N MET A 87 3.64 -2.92 11.18
CA MET A 87 4.59 -3.13 12.28
C MET A 87 4.49 -2.02 13.32
N HIS A 88 4.55 -0.75 12.91
CA HIS A 88 4.41 0.39 13.82
C HIS A 88 3.06 0.42 14.53
N LEU A 89 1.98 0.06 13.84
CA LEU A 89 0.67 -0.09 14.50
C LEU A 89 0.70 -1.22 15.55
N GLY A 90 1.45 -2.29 15.31
CA GLY A 90 1.65 -3.37 16.28
C GLY A 90 2.38 -2.91 17.54
N GLU A 91 3.40 -2.07 17.39
CA GLU A 91 4.09 -1.41 18.50
C GLU A 91 3.12 -0.53 19.29
N SER A 92 2.29 0.27 18.61
CA SER A 92 1.25 1.09 19.24
C SER A 92 0.20 0.27 20.01
N VAL A 93 -0.13 -0.97 19.58
CA VAL A 93 -1.01 -1.86 20.36
C VAL A 93 -0.38 -2.21 21.70
N ALA A 94 0.92 -2.52 21.71
CA ALA A 94 1.64 -2.91 22.92
C ALA A 94 1.70 -1.75 23.92
N ILE A 95 1.98 -0.54 23.42
CA ILE A 95 1.99 0.70 24.24
C ILE A 95 0.58 1.02 24.76
N ALA A 96 -0.46 0.93 23.92
CA ALA A 96 -1.83 1.21 24.38
C ALA A 96 -2.30 0.27 25.48
N ARG A 97 -1.79 -0.97 25.57
CA ARG A 97 -2.09 -1.90 26.67
C ARG A 97 -1.48 -1.46 28.00
N THR A 98 -0.32 -0.80 27.97
CA THR A 98 0.41 -0.42 29.19
C THR A 98 0.05 0.99 29.64
N VAL A 99 -0.08 1.94 28.70
CA VAL A 99 -0.24 3.37 29.01
C VAL A 99 -1.67 3.88 28.75
N GLY A 100 -2.54 3.05 28.17
CA GLY A 100 -3.98 3.34 27.99
C GLY A 100 -4.31 4.33 26.86
N HIS A 101 -3.33 4.91 26.18
CA HIS A 101 -3.52 5.85 25.07
C HIS A 101 -2.63 5.51 23.87
N LEU A 102 -3.00 6.04 22.70
CA LEU A 102 -2.23 5.91 21.47
C LEU A 102 -1.22 7.05 21.37
N SER A 103 0.03 6.72 21.02
CA SER A 103 1.06 7.72 20.75
C SER A 103 1.10 8.07 19.26
N LYS A 104 1.45 9.32 18.97
CA LYS A 104 1.67 9.81 17.61
C LYS A 104 2.92 9.19 16.99
N SER A 105 2.90 8.89 15.69
CA SER A 105 4.07 8.37 14.97
C SER A 105 4.33 9.12 13.66
N ALA A 106 5.46 9.86 13.64
CA ALA A 106 5.92 10.57 12.44
C ALA A 106 6.32 9.60 11.31
N GLU A 107 6.84 8.42 11.64
CA GLU A 107 7.18 7.39 10.64
C GLU A 107 5.92 6.83 9.97
N VAL A 108 4.87 6.53 10.75
CA VAL A 108 3.57 6.12 10.18
C VAL A 108 3.01 7.20 9.26
N MET A 109 3.07 8.47 9.69
CA MET A 109 2.61 9.61 8.89
C MET A 109 3.36 9.72 7.55
N LYS A 110 4.68 9.59 7.56
CA LYS A 110 5.50 9.63 6.36
C LYS A 110 5.19 8.47 5.40
N LEU A 111 5.04 7.26 5.93
CA LEU A 111 4.72 6.07 5.13
C LEU A 111 3.33 6.17 4.50
N VAL A 112 2.32 6.61 5.27
CA VAL A 112 0.96 6.83 4.76
C VAL A 112 0.96 7.89 3.66
N ASN A 113 1.66 9.02 3.84
CA ASN A 113 1.76 10.07 2.82
C ASN A 113 2.44 9.58 1.53
N ASN A 114 3.47 8.75 1.63
CA ASN A 114 4.11 8.15 0.46
C ASN A 114 3.15 7.23 -0.29
N LEU A 115 2.42 6.37 0.42
CA LEU A 115 1.47 5.45 -0.19
C LEU A 115 0.21 6.15 -0.73
N MET A 116 -0.16 7.34 -0.23
CA MET A 116 -1.21 8.16 -0.84
C MET A 116 -0.87 8.59 -2.28
N LYS A 117 0.41 8.60 -2.65
CA LYS A 117 0.87 8.88 -4.03
C LYS A 117 0.89 7.63 -4.92
N ALA A 118 0.69 6.45 -4.35
CA ALA A 118 0.62 5.19 -5.08
C ALA A 118 -0.83 4.92 -5.53
N PRO A 119 -1.14 4.97 -6.85
CA PRO A 119 -2.52 4.87 -7.34
C PRO A 119 -3.26 3.63 -6.86
N GLU A 120 -2.56 2.51 -6.66
CA GLU A 120 -3.14 1.23 -6.28
C GLU A 120 -3.68 1.19 -4.85
N VAL A 121 -3.17 2.06 -3.96
CA VAL A 121 -3.56 2.10 -2.55
C VAL A 121 -3.95 3.49 -2.05
N ALA A 122 -3.93 4.51 -2.94
CA ALA A 122 -4.13 5.91 -2.59
C ALA A 122 -5.43 6.17 -1.82
N MET A 123 -6.55 5.64 -2.34
CA MET A 123 -7.87 5.81 -1.72
C MET A 123 -7.90 5.20 -0.31
N THR A 124 -7.42 3.96 -0.20
CA THR A 124 -7.33 3.28 1.09
C THR A 124 -6.47 4.07 2.06
N MET A 125 -5.30 4.54 1.66
CA MET A 125 -4.39 5.32 2.53
C MET A 125 -4.96 6.67 2.93
N GLN A 126 -5.76 7.30 2.07
CA GLN A 126 -6.46 8.54 2.41
C GLN A 126 -7.51 8.31 3.51
N GLU A 127 -8.23 7.19 3.47
CA GLU A 127 -9.15 6.79 4.55
C GLU A 127 -8.41 6.49 5.84
N PHE A 128 -7.33 5.71 5.76
CA PHE A 128 -6.46 5.41 6.90
C PHE A 128 -5.92 6.68 7.54
N SER A 129 -5.44 7.64 6.75
CA SER A 129 -4.95 8.94 7.24
C SER A 129 -6.02 9.65 8.08
N LYS A 130 -7.25 9.77 7.56
CA LYS A 130 -8.38 10.38 8.28
C LYS A 130 -8.72 9.63 9.57
N GLU A 131 -8.74 8.31 9.54
CA GLU A 131 -9.04 7.48 10.72
C GLU A 131 -7.94 7.56 11.78
N MET A 132 -6.67 7.51 11.37
CA MET A 132 -5.50 7.61 12.26
C MET A 132 -5.37 8.98 12.92
N THR A 133 -5.68 10.06 12.20
CA THR A 133 -5.74 11.41 12.76
C THR A 133 -6.85 11.51 13.82
N LYS A 134 -8.06 11.01 13.53
CA LYS A 134 -9.18 10.99 14.51
C LYS A 134 -8.87 10.17 15.77
N ALA A 135 -8.06 9.13 15.63
CA ALA A 135 -7.65 8.29 16.75
C ALA A 135 -6.42 8.84 17.52
N GLY A 136 -5.81 9.93 17.05
CA GLY A 136 -4.62 10.53 17.67
C GLY A 136 -3.30 9.81 17.37
N VAL A 137 -3.26 8.92 16.38
CA VAL A 137 -2.05 8.19 15.95
C VAL A 137 -1.22 9.01 14.96
N MET A 138 -1.88 9.86 14.19
CA MET A 138 -1.25 10.82 13.29
C MET A 138 -1.64 12.22 13.73
N GLU A 139 -0.76 13.18 13.49
CA GLU A 139 -1.11 14.59 13.63
C GLU A 139 -2.11 14.99 12.54
N GLU A 140 -2.91 16.02 12.83
CA GLU A 140 -3.60 16.72 11.74
C GLU A 140 -2.52 17.25 10.82
N MET A 141 -2.48 16.77 9.57
CA MET A 141 -1.69 17.43 8.55
C MET A 141 -2.26 18.83 8.42
N VAL A 142 -1.59 19.81 9.04
CA VAL A 142 -1.74 21.20 8.64
C VAL A 142 -1.30 21.19 7.20
N ASN A 143 -2.26 21.29 6.28
CA ASN A 143 -1.95 21.62 4.90
C ASN A 143 -1.35 23.03 4.97
N ASP A 144 -0.05 23.13 5.19
CA ASP A 144 0.73 24.26 4.70
C ASP A 144 0.72 24.13 3.17
N ALA A 145 -0.43 24.51 2.62
CA ALA A 145 -0.64 24.71 1.22
C ALA A 145 -0.14 26.11 0.88
N TRP A 146 1.19 26.23 0.72
CA TRP A 146 1.85 27.34 0.02
C TRP A 146 3.09 26.83 -0.69
#